data_AF-A0A161V2K1-F1
#
_entry.id   AF-A0A161V2K1-F1
#
_cell.length_a   1.000
_cell.length_b   1.000
_cell.length_c   1.000
_cell.angle_alpha   90.00
_cell.angle_beta   90.00
_cell.angle_gamma   90.00
#
_symmetry.space_group_name_H-M   'P 1'
#
loop_
_entity.id
_entity.type
_entity.pdbx_description
1 polymer ?
#
loop_
_entity_poly.entity_id
_entity_poly.type
_entity_poly.pdbx_seq_one_letter_code
_entity_poly.pdbx_strand_id
1 'polypeptide(L)'
;MAETTGQIDIFEMFAEVAADDQARHEKIHGVPSLFASTTRGPAARLAEFHAWQSTWGNFDSYRTSHALIPGTCEPSQPTATCQPTSLWAGLHCSCTWTLREKTCHCVGGNLHRAACTGCDWEGENRADSDEAVCDALDHAHPGWLDDLAIEIPDRPHEKTARWSTKVTAMIGDRPQGWPVITRRAEGHVGNRCVPDRSPWGGYDVAAAVARAHLDRQHRSTHLKTTPTKGSR
;
A
#
# COMPACT_ATOMS: atom_id res chain seq x y z
N MET A 1 -13.70 55.50 18.72
CA MET A 1 -13.34 54.17 18.22
C MET A 1 -12.63 53.48 19.37
N ALA A 2 -13.31 52.56 20.06
CA ALA A 2 -12.78 51.94 21.27
C ALA A 2 -11.93 50.73 20.86
N GLU A 3 -10.65 50.77 21.23
CA GLU A 3 -9.70 49.67 21.12
C GLU A 3 -10.01 48.61 22.19
N THR A 4 -10.36 47.40 21.76
CA THR A 4 -10.42 46.21 22.62
C THR A 4 -9.01 45.66 22.82
N THR A 5 -8.23 46.31 23.69
CA THR A 5 -6.92 45.82 24.14
C THR A 5 -7.09 45.27 25.56
N GLY A 6 -7.17 43.95 25.72
CA GLY A 6 -7.13 43.31 27.05
C GLY A 6 -8.04 42.11 27.30
N GLN A 7 -8.79 41.62 26.30
CA GLN A 7 -9.51 40.36 26.47
C GLN A 7 -8.61 39.21 26.03
N ILE A 8 -8.02 38.49 27.00
CA ILE A 8 -7.39 37.19 26.75
C ILE A 8 -8.51 36.28 26.24
N ASP A 9 -8.37 35.80 25.01
CA ASP A 9 -9.33 34.88 24.43
C ASP A 9 -9.21 33.54 25.16
N ILE A 10 -10.27 33.13 25.85
CA ILE A 10 -10.31 31.87 26.59
C ILE A 10 -10.06 30.67 25.68
N PHE A 11 -10.39 30.78 24.39
CA PHE A 11 -10.11 29.75 23.39
C PHE A 11 -8.63 29.68 23.04
N GLU A 12 -7.92 30.81 23.02
CA GLU A 12 -6.48 30.88 22.80
C GLU A 12 -5.72 30.27 24.00
N MET A 13 -6.15 30.57 25.23
CA MET A 13 -5.59 29.97 26.44
C MET A 13 -5.79 28.43 26.48
N PHE A 14 -6.95 27.92 26.06
CA PHE A 14 -7.17 26.47 25.96
C PHE A 14 -6.32 25.82 24.87
N ALA A 15 -6.07 26.51 23.76
CA ALA A 15 -5.19 26.03 22.70
C ALA A 15 -3.73 25.95 23.18
N GLU A 16 -3.25 26.92 23.95
CA GLU A 16 -1.91 26.91 24.55
C GLU A 16 -1.72 25.76 25.56
N VAL A 17 -2.68 25.55 26.46
CA VAL A 17 -2.64 24.44 27.42
C VAL A 17 -2.65 23.08 26.72
N ALA A 18 -3.47 22.93 25.68
CA ALA A 18 -3.49 21.71 24.87
C ALA A 18 -2.14 21.48 24.15
N ALA A 19 -1.50 22.55 23.65
CA ALA A 19 -0.19 22.46 23.02
C ALA A 19 0.91 22.08 24.02
N ASP A 20 0.86 22.61 25.24
CA ASP A 20 1.82 22.28 26.31
C ASP A 20 1.66 20.84 26.81
N ASP A 21 0.42 20.37 27.01
CA ASP A 21 0.14 18.98 27.38
C ASP A 21 0.59 18.00 26.28
N GLN A 22 0.38 18.38 25.01
CA GLN A 22 0.85 17.63 23.85
C GLN A 22 2.38 17.57 23.79
N ALA A 23 3.07 18.70 23.94
CA ALA A 23 4.53 18.76 23.96
C ALA A 23 5.12 17.95 25.13
N ARG A 24 4.44 17.95 26.29
CA ARG A 24 4.82 17.13 27.43
C ARG A 24 4.62 15.64 27.17
N HIS A 25 3.50 15.24 26.56
CA HIS A 25 3.24 13.84 26.21
C HIS A 25 4.28 13.32 25.20
N GLU A 26 4.57 14.09 24.15
CA GLU A 26 5.63 13.77 23.17
C GLU A 26 6.98 13.60 23.83
N LYS A 27 7.33 14.46 24.79
CA LYS A 27 8.58 14.39 25.54
C LYS A 27 8.70 13.14 26.44
N ILE A 28 7.59 12.68 27.02
CA ILE A 28 7.57 11.56 27.97
C ILE A 28 7.42 10.22 27.24
N HIS A 29 6.53 10.14 26.26
CA HIS A 29 6.10 8.88 25.63
C HIS A 29 6.51 8.75 24.15
N GLY A 30 6.97 9.84 23.53
CA GLY A 30 7.17 9.90 22.08
C GLY A 30 5.85 9.99 21.31
N VAL A 31 5.95 10.11 19.99
CA VAL A 31 4.80 10.04 19.09
C VAL A 31 4.47 8.56 18.82
N PRO A 32 3.23 8.10 19.05
CA PRO A 32 2.87 6.70 18.89
C PRO A 32 2.93 6.24 17.43
N SER A 33 3.42 5.03 17.20
CA SER A 33 3.41 4.38 15.89
C SER A 33 2.14 3.55 15.68
N LEU A 34 1.60 3.58 14.47
CA LEU A 34 0.49 2.75 13.99
C LEU A 34 0.95 1.41 13.38
N PHE A 35 2.26 1.13 13.34
CA PHE A 35 2.80 -0.07 12.69
C PHE A 35 2.24 -1.38 13.27
N ALA A 36 2.08 -1.43 14.60
CA ALA A 36 1.55 -2.59 15.32
C ALA A 36 0.01 -2.58 15.42
N SER A 37 -0.67 -1.65 14.74
CA SER A 37 -2.13 -1.57 14.80
C SER A 37 -2.77 -2.84 14.25
N THR A 38 -3.74 -3.36 15.01
CA THR A 38 -4.56 -4.51 14.63
C THR A 38 -5.70 -4.14 13.69
N THR A 39 -5.89 -2.85 13.39
CA THR A 39 -6.88 -2.38 12.42
C THR A 39 -6.65 -3.05 11.06
N ARG A 40 -7.73 -3.45 10.38
CA ARG A 40 -7.68 -4.14 9.09
C ARG A 40 -8.60 -3.48 8.07
N GLY A 41 -8.20 -3.54 6.81
CA GLY A 41 -8.93 -2.98 5.69
C GLY A 41 -8.45 -1.56 5.34
N PRO A 42 -8.34 -1.21 4.04
CA PRO A 42 -7.78 0.08 3.59
C PRO A 42 -8.50 1.28 4.19
N ALA A 43 -9.83 1.25 4.21
CA ALA A 43 -10.64 2.35 4.73
C ALA A 43 -10.47 2.57 6.23
N ALA A 44 -10.42 1.49 7.02
CA ALA A 44 -10.24 1.59 8.47
C ALA A 44 -8.83 2.08 8.83
N ARG A 45 -7.80 1.59 8.14
CA ARG A 45 -6.42 2.08 8.33
C ARG A 45 -6.26 3.54 7.94
N LEU A 46 -6.90 3.97 6.84
CA LEU A 46 -6.87 5.37 6.43
C LEU A 46 -7.59 6.27 7.43
N ALA A 47 -8.73 5.83 7.98
CA ALA A 47 -9.42 6.54 9.04
C ALA A 47 -8.56 6.65 10.32
N GLU A 48 -7.88 5.58 10.72
CA GLU A 48 -6.95 5.56 11.83
C GLU A 48 -5.75 6.51 11.61
N PHE A 49 -5.19 6.52 10.41
CA PHE A 49 -4.11 7.44 10.05
C PHE A 49 -4.57 8.90 10.06
N HIS A 50 -5.78 9.20 9.59
CA HIS A 50 -6.34 10.56 9.66
C HIS A 50 -6.63 11.00 11.10
N ALA A 51 -7.13 10.10 11.95
CA ALA A 51 -7.26 10.37 13.38
C ALA A 51 -5.90 10.69 14.01
N TRP A 52 -4.88 9.89 13.69
CA TRP A 52 -3.51 10.16 14.11
C TRP A 52 -3.01 11.54 13.61
N GLN A 53 -3.23 11.88 12.34
CA GLN A 53 -2.84 13.16 11.77
C GLN A 53 -3.54 14.35 12.46
N SER A 54 -4.80 14.18 12.87
CA SER A 54 -5.54 15.21 13.59
C SER A 54 -4.95 15.50 14.98
N THR A 55 -4.29 14.52 15.59
CA THR A 55 -3.67 14.65 16.91
C THR A 55 -2.20 15.06 16.84
N TRP A 56 -1.42 14.48 15.92
CA TRP A 56 0.05 14.62 15.87
C TRP A 56 0.55 15.48 14.71
N GLY A 57 -0.36 16.00 13.87
CA GLY A 57 -0.04 16.84 12.73
C GLY A 57 0.28 16.07 11.45
N ASN A 58 0.31 16.82 10.34
CA ASN A 58 0.48 16.26 9.00
C ASN A 58 1.94 16.19 8.53
N PHE A 59 2.81 17.06 9.06
CA PHE A 59 4.20 17.14 8.64
C PHE A 59 4.93 15.84 8.94
N ASP A 60 5.51 15.22 7.91
CA ASP A 60 6.25 13.94 8.01
C ASP A 60 5.43 12.75 8.57
N SER A 61 4.10 12.88 8.62
CA SER A 61 3.16 11.92 9.21
C SER A 61 3.30 10.48 8.70
N TYR A 62 3.58 10.30 7.41
CA TYR A 62 3.82 8.99 6.80
C TYR A 62 4.98 8.24 7.46
N ARG A 63 6.11 8.94 7.68
CA ARG A 63 7.32 8.37 8.26
C ARG A 63 7.20 8.22 9.77
N THR A 64 6.60 9.18 10.46
CA THR A 64 6.50 9.15 11.92
C THR A 64 5.47 8.15 12.41
N SER A 65 4.31 8.05 11.75
CA SER A 65 3.26 7.10 12.13
C SER A 65 3.64 5.65 11.83
N HIS A 66 4.43 5.39 10.78
CA HIS A 66 4.65 4.05 10.23
C HIS A 66 3.34 3.31 9.92
N ALA A 67 2.28 4.05 9.59
CA ALA A 67 0.98 3.46 9.26
C ALA A 67 1.07 2.67 7.96
N LEU A 68 0.40 1.51 7.93
CA LEU A 68 0.11 0.81 6.67
C LEU A 68 -1.06 1.51 5.98
N ILE A 69 -0.83 2.17 4.85
CA ILE A 69 -1.86 2.91 4.13
C ILE A 69 -1.71 2.73 2.62
N PRO A 70 -2.77 2.94 1.82
CA PRO A 70 -2.65 2.91 0.37
C PRO A 70 -1.60 3.92 -0.12
N GLY A 71 -0.85 3.54 -1.15
CA GLY A 71 0.01 4.48 -1.87
C GLY A 71 -0.82 5.58 -2.56
N THR A 72 -0.21 6.71 -2.89
CA THR A 72 -0.92 7.86 -3.48
C THR A 72 -1.71 7.53 -4.75
N CYS A 73 -1.23 6.57 -5.54
CA CYS A 73 -1.89 6.13 -6.76
C CYS A 73 -2.67 4.82 -6.59
N GLU A 74 -2.67 4.23 -5.39
CA GLU A 74 -3.32 2.95 -5.14
C GLU A 74 -4.82 3.17 -4.91
N PRO A 75 -5.68 2.25 -5.39
CA PRO A 75 -7.11 2.30 -5.10
C PRO A 75 -7.34 2.28 -3.58
N SER A 76 -8.01 3.30 -3.05
CA SER A 76 -8.26 3.44 -1.60
C SER A 76 -9.74 3.52 -1.25
N GLN A 77 -10.60 3.73 -2.24
CA GLN A 77 -12.04 3.89 -2.03
C GLN A 77 -12.71 2.53 -1.82
N PRO A 78 -13.65 2.41 -0.85
CA PRO A 78 -14.44 1.20 -0.69
C PRO A 78 -15.20 0.83 -1.95
N THR A 79 -15.27 -0.47 -2.24
CA THR A 79 -15.98 -1.01 -3.41
C THR A 79 -17.00 -2.06 -2.99
N ALA A 80 -18.06 -2.25 -3.78
CA ALA A 80 -19.08 -3.26 -3.48
C ALA A 80 -18.58 -4.71 -3.68
N THR A 81 -17.55 -4.88 -4.51
CA THR A 81 -16.90 -6.16 -4.79
C THR A 81 -15.44 -6.11 -4.36
N CYS A 82 -14.81 -7.28 -4.21
CA CYS A 82 -13.38 -7.35 -3.91
C CYS A 82 -12.58 -6.75 -5.07
N GLN A 83 -11.74 -5.74 -4.78
CA GLN A 83 -10.82 -5.15 -5.76
C GLN A 83 -9.43 -5.04 -5.12
N PRO A 84 -8.37 -5.25 -5.91
CA PRO A 84 -7.00 -5.31 -5.40
C PRO A 84 -6.47 -3.92 -5.03
N THR A 85 -5.76 -3.82 -3.90
CA THR A 85 -4.93 -2.66 -3.56
C THR A 85 -3.68 -3.05 -2.79
N SER A 86 -2.66 -2.19 -2.81
CA SER A 86 -1.47 -2.36 -1.97
C SER A 86 -1.38 -1.27 -0.90
N LEU A 87 -1.08 -1.71 0.32
CA LEU A 87 -0.70 -0.85 1.43
C LEU A 87 0.83 -0.78 1.51
N TRP A 88 1.34 0.34 1.97
CA TRP A 88 2.76 0.51 2.28
C TRP A 88 2.95 1.19 3.63
N ALA A 89 4.07 0.89 4.28
CA ALA A 89 4.57 1.59 5.45
C ALA A 89 6.06 1.86 5.26
N GLY A 90 6.47 3.12 5.42
CA GLY A 90 7.87 3.49 5.43
C GLY A 90 8.49 3.17 6.79
N LEU A 91 9.37 2.16 6.86
CA LEU A 91 10.06 1.77 8.10
C LEU A 91 11.48 2.32 8.19
N HIS A 92 11.78 3.30 7.33
CA HIS A 92 13.07 3.98 7.30
C HIS A 92 13.36 4.67 8.63
N CYS A 93 14.60 4.52 9.12
CA CYS A 93 15.08 5.21 10.34
C CYS A 93 14.78 6.70 10.26
N SER A 94 14.11 7.22 11.29
CA SER A 94 13.89 8.65 11.45
C SER A 94 15.07 9.38 12.09
N CYS A 95 16.03 8.59 12.57
CA CYS A 95 17.29 9.02 13.14
C CYS A 95 18.12 9.74 12.07
N THR A 96 18.14 11.06 12.17
CA THR A 96 18.94 11.94 11.33
C THR A 96 20.43 11.59 11.43
N TRP A 97 21.23 12.09 10.48
CA TRP A 97 22.70 11.96 10.37
C TRP A 97 23.51 12.24 11.67
N THR A 98 22.87 12.73 12.73
CA THR A 98 23.40 13.04 14.07
C THR A 98 23.42 11.86 15.05
N LEU A 99 22.87 10.68 14.72
CA LEU A 99 22.90 9.50 15.60
C LEU A 99 23.96 8.45 15.22
N ARG A 100 25.03 8.83 14.52
CA ARG A 100 26.18 7.95 14.20
C ARG A 100 26.79 7.27 15.43
N GLU A 101 26.56 7.79 16.63
CA GLU A 101 27.12 7.29 17.89
C GLU A 101 26.18 6.40 18.72
N LYS A 102 24.93 6.16 18.26
CA LYS A 102 23.98 5.23 18.93
C LYS A 102 23.59 4.08 18.01
N THR A 103 23.52 2.88 18.57
CA THR A 103 23.02 1.68 17.88
C THR A 103 21.54 1.88 17.49
N CYS A 104 21.25 2.18 16.22
CA CYS A 104 19.86 2.24 15.72
C CYS A 104 19.33 0.82 15.55
N HIS A 105 18.20 0.53 16.22
CA HIS A 105 17.46 -0.74 16.11
C HIS A 105 16.40 -0.69 15.00
N CYS A 106 16.55 0.23 14.06
CA CYS A 106 15.56 0.51 13.02
C CYS A 106 15.65 -0.57 11.93
N VAL A 107 14.50 -1.14 11.56
CA VAL A 107 14.44 -2.49 10.96
C VAL A 107 14.40 -2.54 9.43
N GLY A 108 14.40 -1.42 8.69
CA GLY A 108 14.68 -1.50 7.24
C GLY A 108 13.95 -0.54 6.30
N GLY A 109 13.65 -1.05 5.09
CA GLY A 109 13.07 -0.33 3.97
C GLY A 109 11.53 -0.20 4.01
N ASN A 110 10.90 -0.09 2.84
CA ASN A 110 9.45 -0.10 2.76
C ASN A 110 8.90 -1.50 3.04
N LEU A 111 7.80 -1.56 3.78
CA LEU A 111 6.99 -2.75 3.94
C LEU A 111 5.73 -2.58 3.09
N HIS A 112 5.35 -3.63 2.37
CA HIS A 112 4.13 -3.67 1.58
C HIS A 112 3.20 -4.76 2.10
N ARG A 113 1.89 -4.56 1.92
CA ARG A 113 0.88 -5.58 2.22
C ARG A 113 -0.25 -5.53 1.22
N ALA A 114 -0.69 -6.69 0.75
CA ALA A 114 -1.88 -6.80 -0.06
C ALA A 114 -3.12 -6.41 0.75
N ALA A 115 -4.10 -5.75 0.13
CA ALA A 115 -5.38 -5.50 0.75
C ALA A 115 -6.51 -5.51 -0.28
N CYS A 116 -7.75 -5.55 0.22
CA CYS A 116 -8.95 -5.53 -0.58
C CYS A 116 -9.78 -4.28 -0.26
N THR A 117 -10.28 -3.58 -1.27
CA THR A 117 -11.20 -2.44 -1.04
C THR A 117 -12.66 -2.86 -0.85
N GLY A 118 -12.98 -4.14 -1.09
CA GLY A 118 -14.33 -4.69 -0.94
C GLY A 118 -14.60 -5.43 0.37
N CYS A 119 -13.57 -5.74 1.15
CA CYS A 119 -13.66 -6.38 2.46
C CYS A 119 -12.46 -5.98 3.34
N ASP A 120 -12.32 -6.58 4.52
CA ASP A 120 -11.25 -6.29 5.49
C ASP A 120 -10.00 -7.16 5.30
N TRP A 121 -9.95 -7.97 4.23
CA TRP A 121 -8.83 -8.86 3.96
C TRP A 121 -7.52 -8.07 3.73
N GLU A 122 -6.44 -8.60 4.30
CA GLU A 122 -5.07 -8.17 4.01
C GLU A 122 -4.15 -9.38 3.97
N GLY A 123 -3.17 -9.35 3.06
CA GLY A 123 -2.18 -10.40 2.88
C GLY A 123 -1.03 -10.34 3.88
N GLU A 124 0.00 -11.12 3.58
CA GLU A 124 1.26 -11.13 4.34
C GLU A 124 2.09 -9.87 4.05
N ASN A 125 3.07 -9.64 4.92
CA ASN A 125 4.08 -8.60 4.71
C ASN A 125 5.00 -8.98 3.55
N ARG A 126 5.17 -8.06 2.60
CA ARG A 126 6.07 -8.16 1.44
C ARG A 126 7.12 -7.07 1.51
N ALA A 127 8.31 -7.38 1.01
CA ALA A 127 9.38 -6.39 0.84
C ALA A 127 9.19 -5.56 -0.44
N ASP A 128 8.32 -6.02 -1.34
CA ASP A 128 8.12 -5.46 -2.67
C ASP A 128 6.62 -5.21 -2.95
N SER A 129 6.31 -4.07 -3.57
CA SER A 129 4.93 -3.68 -3.87
C SER A 129 4.26 -4.59 -4.88
N ASP A 130 5.01 -5.10 -5.86
CA ASP A 130 4.46 -5.90 -6.93
C ASP A 130 3.99 -7.26 -6.40
N GLU A 131 4.74 -7.84 -5.45
CA GLU A 131 4.30 -9.05 -4.75
C GLU A 131 3.00 -8.81 -3.96
N ALA A 132 2.88 -7.68 -3.27
CA ALA A 132 1.67 -7.33 -2.54
C ALA A 132 0.47 -7.12 -3.50
N VAL A 133 0.68 -6.51 -4.66
CA VAL A 133 -0.36 -6.38 -5.69
C VAL A 133 -0.78 -7.74 -6.21
N CYS A 134 0.16 -8.65 -6.52
CA CYS A 134 -0.18 -9.98 -7.02
C CYS A 134 -0.94 -10.81 -5.97
N ASP A 135 -0.60 -10.72 -4.70
CA ASP A 135 -1.38 -11.33 -3.62
C ASP A 135 -2.80 -10.74 -3.54
N ALA A 136 -2.95 -9.42 -3.71
CA ALA A 136 -4.26 -8.76 -3.74
C ALA A 136 -5.11 -9.22 -4.93
N LEU A 137 -4.46 -9.45 -6.08
CA LEU A 137 -5.08 -10.01 -7.28
C LEU A 137 -5.51 -11.46 -7.08
N ASP A 138 -4.70 -12.29 -6.41
CA ASP A 138 -5.09 -13.67 -6.06
C ASP A 138 -6.35 -13.69 -5.19
N HIS A 139 -6.50 -12.72 -4.28
CA HIS A 139 -7.69 -12.59 -3.45
C HIS A 139 -8.91 -12.08 -4.23
N ALA A 140 -8.76 -10.97 -4.96
CA ALA A 140 -9.87 -10.29 -5.62
C ALA A 140 -10.32 -10.97 -6.93
N HIS A 141 -9.39 -11.58 -7.64
CA HIS A 141 -9.58 -12.13 -8.99
C HIS A 141 -8.87 -13.49 -9.14
N PRO A 142 -9.32 -14.56 -8.46
CA PRO A 142 -8.78 -15.90 -8.69
C PRO A 142 -8.81 -16.28 -10.18
N GLY A 143 -7.69 -16.79 -10.70
CA GLY A 143 -7.53 -17.13 -12.13
C GLY A 143 -6.99 -16.01 -13.02
N TRP A 144 -6.67 -14.82 -12.48
CA TRP A 144 -6.11 -13.72 -13.26
C TRP A 144 -4.82 -14.07 -14.02
N LEU A 145 -4.03 -15.02 -13.50
CA LEU A 145 -2.81 -15.51 -14.13
C LEU A 145 -3.06 -16.32 -15.41
N ASP A 146 -4.28 -16.80 -15.66
CA ASP A 146 -4.60 -17.53 -16.89
C ASP A 146 -4.42 -16.63 -18.13
N ASP A 147 -4.57 -15.31 -17.96
CA ASP A 147 -4.34 -14.31 -19.00
C ASP A 147 -2.84 -14.09 -19.31
N LEU A 148 -1.91 -14.68 -18.53
CA LEU A 148 -0.47 -14.62 -18.79
C LEU A 148 -0.11 -15.22 -20.16
N ALA A 149 -0.92 -16.14 -20.70
CA ALA A 149 -0.72 -16.67 -22.04
C ALA A 149 -0.98 -15.63 -23.15
N ILE A 150 -1.71 -14.56 -22.85
CA ILE A 150 -2.17 -13.51 -23.77
C ILE A 150 -1.37 -12.22 -23.53
N GLU A 151 -0.06 -12.33 -23.31
CA GLU A 151 0.79 -11.17 -23.01
C GLU A 151 0.61 -10.05 -24.05
N ILE A 152 0.14 -8.90 -23.59
CA ILE A 152 -0.11 -7.75 -24.45
C ILE A 152 1.23 -7.06 -24.76
N PRO A 153 1.54 -6.75 -26.03
CA PRO A 153 2.72 -5.96 -26.36
C PRO A 153 2.76 -4.63 -25.61
N ASP A 154 3.97 -4.10 -25.42
CA ASP A 154 4.19 -2.90 -24.62
C ASP A 154 3.24 -1.75 -24.97
N ARG A 155 2.86 -0.99 -23.94
CA ARG A 155 1.78 -0.01 -24.00
C ARG A 155 2.30 1.41 -24.18
N PRO A 156 1.46 2.32 -24.69
CA PRO A 156 1.72 3.75 -24.54
C PRO A 156 1.82 4.14 -23.05
N HIS A 157 2.60 5.19 -22.78
CA HIS A 157 2.79 5.76 -21.44
C HIS A 157 1.44 6.03 -20.74
N GLU A 158 0.44 6.48 -21.50
CA GLU A 158 -0.92 6.75 -21.04
C GLU A 158 -1.93 5.72 -21.56
N LYS A 159 -2.88 5.33 -20.70
CA LYS A 159 -4.04 4.52 -21.07
C LYS A 159 -4.94 5.36 -21.99
N THR A 160 -5.05 4.94 -23.26
CA THR A 160 -5.96 5.58 -24.22
C THR A 160 -7.19 4.70 -24.46
N ALA A 161 -8.29 5.32 -24.91
CA ALA A 161 -9.50 4.59 -25.31
C ALA A 161 -9.18 3.55 -26.41
N ARG A 162 -8.38 3.94 -27.42
CA ARG A 162 -7.96 3.06 -28.51
C ARG A 162 -7.18 1.84 -28.01
N TRP A 163 -6.26 2.04 -27.07
CA TRP A 163 -5.52 0.93 -26.47
C TRP A 163 -6.45 0.03 -25.66
N SER A 164 -7.37 0.61 -24.87
CA SER A 164 -8.33 -0.15 -24.07
C SER A 164 -9.23 -1.04 -24.96
N THR A 165 -9.80 -0.48 -26.03
CA THR A 165 -10.58 -1.25 -27.03
C THR A 165 -9.76 -2.38 -27.64
N LYS A 166 -8.50 -2.12 -27.99
CA LYS A 166 -7.61 -3.13 -28.58
C LYS A 166 -7.34 -4.29 -27.61
N VAL A 167 -7.07 -3.99 -26.34
CA VAL A 167 -6.81 -5.00 -25.30
C VAL A 167 -8.06 -5.82 -25.01
N THR A 168 -9.21 -5.17 -24.81
CA THR A 168 -10.49 -5.87 -24.61
C THR A 168 -10.85 -6.76 -25.80
N ALA A 169 -10.53 -6.35 -27.03
CA ALA A 169 -10.74 -7.19 -28.21
C ALA A 169 -9.82 -8.43 -28.26
N MET A 170 -8.64 -8.39 -27.63
CA MET A 170 -7.71 -9.53 -27.58
C MET A 170 -8.03 -10.51 -26.45
N ILE A 171 -8.31 -10.00 -25.26
CA ILE A 171 -8.48 -10.81 -24.04
C ILE A 171 -9.96 -11.22 -23.85
N GLY A 172 -10.89 -10.49 -24.47
CA GLY A 172 -12.31 -10.55 -24.16
C GLY A 172 -12.64 -9.67 -22.96
N ASP A 173 -13.92 -9.61 -22.61
CA ASP A 173 -14.36 -8.82 -21.46
C ASP A 173 -13.94 -9.48 -20.13
N ARG A 174 -13.77 -8.66 -19.08
CA ARG A 174 -13.39 -9.10 -17.73
C ARG A 174 -14.12 -8.26 -16.67
N PRO A 175 -14.24 -8.77 -15.43
CA PRO A 175 -14.82 -8.01 -14.32
C PRO A 175 -14.05 -6.72 -14.02
N GLN A 176 -14.71 -5.77 -13.35
CA GLN A 176 -14.05 -4.59 -12.78
C GLN A 176 -12.89 -5.03 -11.86
N GLY A 177 -11.75 -4.34 -11.96
CA GLY A 177 -10.54 -4.60 -11.16
C GLY A 177 -9.61 -5.66 -11.75
N TRP A 178 -10.04 -6.36 -12.80
CA TRP A 178 -9.22 -7.37 -13.46
C TRP A 178 -7.93 -6.75 -14.02
N PRO A 179 -6.77 -7.41 -13.87
CA PRO A 179 -5.51 -6.86 -14.35
C PRO A 179 -5.37 -7.02 -15.86
N VAL A 180 -4.39 -6.32 -16.42
CA VAL A 180 -3.83 -6.62 -17.74
C VAL A 180 -2.36 -7.00 -17.56
N ILE A 181 -1.90 -7.97 -18.34
CA ILE A 181 -0.50 -8.41 -18.30
C ILE A 181 0.21 -7.92 -19.56
N THR A 182 1.22 -7.06 -19.39
CA THR A 182 1.97 -6.45 -20.51
C THR A 182 3.40 -6.96 -20.58
N ARG A 183 3.88 -7.22 -21.80
CA ARG A 183 5.28 -7.50 -22.07
C ARG A 183 6.03 -6.18 -22.16
N ARG A 184 6.98 -5.98 -21.26
CA ARG A 184 7.84 -4.79 -21.19
C ARG A 184 9.27 -5.22 -21.50
N ALA A 185 10.01 -4.39 -22.23
CA ALA A 185 11.38 -4.74 -22.59
C ALA A 185 12.28 -4.82 -21.33
N GLU A 186 13.14 -5.83 -21.31
CA GLU A 186 14.05 -6.10 -20.20
C GLU A 186 15.00 -4.91 -20.01
N GLY A 187 15.18 -4.45 -18.77
CA GLY A 187 15.98 -3.26 -18.46
C GLY A 187 15.26 -1.91 -18.63
N HIS A 188 14.00 -1.87 -19.04
CA HIS A 188 13.22 -0.63 -18.99
C HIS A 188 12.87 -0.23 -17.55
N VAL A 189 12.96 1.07 -17.29
CA VAL A 189 12.54 1.70 -16.03
C VAL A 189 11.01 1.61 -15.93
N GLY A 190 10.49 0.50 -15.41
CA GLY A 190 9.03 0.34 -15.27
C GLY A 190 8.51 -1.08 -15.28
N ASN A 191 9.13 -2.03 -14.57
CA ASN A 191 8.57 -3.38 -14.41
C ASN A 191 7.51 -3.49 -13.30
N ARG A 192 7.22 -2.38 -12.59
CA ARG A 192 6.26 -2.33 -11.48
C ARG A 192 4.83 -2.62 -11.91
N CYS A 193 4.02 -3.12 -11.00
CA CYS A 193 2.57 -3.06 -11.08
C CYS A 193 2.13 -1.60 -11.09
N VAL A 194 1.25 -1.23 -12.03
CA VAL A 194 0.75 0.14 -12.16
C VAL A 194 -0.78 0.16 -11.98
N PRO A 195 -1.31 0.83 -10.95
CA PRO A 195 -2.75 0.91 -10.71
C PRO A 195 -3.48 1.68 -11.82
N ASP A 196 -4.78 1.41 -11.99
CA ASP A 196 -5.70 2.03 -12.95
C ASP A 196 -5.32 1.94 -14.45
N ARG A 197 -4.36 1.07 -14.78
CA ARG A 197 -3.88 0.91 -16.16
C ARG A 197 -4.55 -0.20 -16.93
N SER A 198 -5.21 -1.14 -16.26
CA SER A 198 -6.05 -2.12 -16.94
C SER A 198 -7.27 -1.45 -17.59
N PRO A 199 -7.75 -1.92 -18.76
CA PRO A 199 -9.04 -1.51 -19.31
C PRO A 199 -10.18 -1.57 -18.29
N TRP A 200 -10.13 -2.54 -17.36
CA TRP A 200 -11.15 -2.82 -16.35
C TRP A 200 -10.92 -2.12 -15.00
N GLY A 201 -9.97 -1.18 -14.91
CA GLY A 201 -9.69 -0.41 -13.70
C GLY A 201 -8.76 -1.08 -12.69
N GLY A 202 -8.28 -2.29 -13.00
CA GLY A 202 -7.23 -2.97 -12.24
C GLY A 202 -5.80 -2.50 -12.59
N TYR A 203 -4.84 -3.35 -12.25
CA TYR A 203 -3.42 -3.10 -12.48
C TYR A 203 -2.99 -3.46 -13.90
N ASP A 204 -1.99 -2.75 -14.39
CA ASP A 204 -1.09 -3.26 -15.42
C ASP A 204 0.12 -3.92 -14.76
N VAL A 205 0.18 -5.24 -14.88
CA VAL A 205 1.20 -6.11 -14.32
C VAL A 205 2.20 -6.46 -15.42
N ALA A 206 3.50 -6.29 -15.15
CA ALA A 206 4.51 -6.74 -16.10
C ALA A 206 4.51 -8.27 -16.19
N ALA A 207 4.64 -8.84 -17.40
CA ALA A 207 4.67 -10.28 -17.60
C ALA A 207 5.77 -10.98 -16.79
N ALA A 208 6.92 -10.32 -16.60
CA ALA A 208 8.00 -10.84 -15.75
C ALA A 208 7.58 -10.96 -14.27
N VAL A 209 6.82 -9.98 -13.75
CA VAL A 209 6.28 -10.02 -12.38
C VAL A 209 5.26 -11.14 -12.24
N ALA A 210 4.31 -11.23 -13.17
CA ALA A 210 3.29 -12.29 -13.16
C ALA A 210 3.92 -13.70 -13.22
N ARG A 211 4.97 -13.87 -14.03
CA ARG A 211 5.72 -15.13 -14.13
C ARG A 211 6.47 -15.47 -12.84
N ALA A 212 7.14 -14.48 -12.24
CA ALA A 212 7.81 -14.65 -10.96
C ALA A 212 6.82 -15.02 -9.83
N HIS A 213 5.61 -14.44 -9.86
CA HIS A 213 4.51 -14.77 -8.93
C HIS A 213 4.04 -16.22 -9.10
N LEU A 214 3.77 -16.65 -10.32
CA LEU A 214 3.38 -18.03 -10.64
C LEU A 214 4.44 -19.04 -10.17
N ASP A 215 5.72 -18.77 -10.44
CA ASP A 215 6.82 -19.62 -9.97
C ASP A 215 6.87 -19.72 -8.44
N ARG A 216 6.56 -18.62 -7.73
CA ARG A 216 6.49 -18.60 -6.26
C ARG A 216 5.34 -19.46 -5.74
N GLN A 217 4.16 -19.40 -6.37
CA GLN A 217 3.00 -20.22 -5.99
C GLN A 217 3.31 -21.72 -6.16
N HIS A 218 3.98 -22.11 -7.24
CA HIS A 218 4.42 -23.48 -7.48
C HIS A 218 5.42 -23.96 -6.42
N ARG A 219 6.42 -23.13 -6.07
CA ARG A 219 7.39 -23.45 -5.01
C ARG A 219 6.73 -23.63 -3.64
N SER A 220 5.80 -22.74 -3.28
CA SER A 220 5.06 -22.82 -2.02
C SER A 220 4.22 -24.11 -1.92
N THR A 221 3.60 -24.52 -3.03
CA THR A 221 2.80 -25.75 -3.10
C THR A 221 3.66 -26.99 -2.92
N HIS A 222 4.84 -27.06 -3.55
CA HIS A 222 5.78 -28.18 -3.41
C HIS A 222 6.33 -28.32 -1.98
N LEU A 223 6.54 -27.20 -1.27
CA LEU A 223 6.97 -27.22 0.13
C LEU A 223 5.87 -27.76 1.07
N LYS A 224 4.60 -27.47 0.78
CA LYS A 224 3.45 -27.95 1.57
C LYS A 224 3.13 -29.43 1.36
N THR A 225 3.49 -30.01 0.22
CA THR A 225 3.18 -31.41 -0.13
C THR A 225 4.30 -32.40 0.22
N THR A 226 5.46 -31.93 0.69
CA THR A 226 6.55 -32.83 1.11
C THR A 226 6.23 -33.41 2.50
N PRO A 227 6.01 -34.71 2.66
CA PRO A 227 5.71 -35.29 3.95
C PRO A 227 6.94 -35.17 4.86
N THR A 228 6.76 -34.57 6.02
CA THR A 228 7.74 -34.62 7.11
C THR A 228 7.98 -36.09 7.43
N LYS A 229 9.13 -36.63 7.00
CA LYS A 229 9.60 -37.94 7.45
C LYS A 229 9.79 -37.84 8.95
N GLY A 230 8.81 -38.35 9.70
CA GLY A 230 8.90 -38.53 11.13
C GLY A 230 10.08 -39.45 11.43
N SER A 231 11.12 -38.86 12.02
CA SER A 231 12.21 -39.58 12.66
C SER A 231 11.63 -40.42 13.79
N ARG A 232 11.73 -41.74 13.66
CA ARG A 232 11.56 -42.67 14.79
C ARG A 232 12.83 -42.71 15.61
#